data_AF-A0A139MN43-F1
#
_entry.id   AF-A0A139MN43-F1
#
_cell.length_a   1.000
_cell.length_b   1.000
_cell.length_c   1.000
_cell.angle_alpha   90.00
_cell.angle_beta   90.00
_cell.angle_gamma   90.00
#
_symmetry.space_group_name_H-M   'P 1'
#
loop_
_entity.id
_entity.type
_entity.pdbx_description
1 polymer ?
#
loop_
_entity_poly.entity_id
_entity_poly.type
_entity_poly.pdbx_seq_one_letter_code
_entity_poly.pdbx_strand_id
1 'polypeptide(L)' 'MGAHAVELLLEGRGGLAVGIHNEELVESPILGTKEEGALFSLAEDGSIIVNMPHKARLDFAKLNRDIAHL' A
#
# COMPACT_ATOMS: atom_id res chain seq x y z
N MET A 1 -5.79 9.63 7.79
CA MET A 1 -5.99 9.07 6.43
C MET A 1 -7.13 9.78 5.69
N GLY A 2 -8.39 9.72 6.14
CA GLY A 2 -9.51 10.35 5.41
C GLY A 2 -9.38 11.88 5.22
N ALA A 3 -9.02 12.61 6.28
CA ALA A 3 -8.77 14.05 6.18
C ALA A 3 -7.63 14.38 5.20
N HIS A 4 -6.52 13.64 5.29
CA HIS A 4 -5.37 13.75 4.37
C HIS A 4 -5.75 13.52 2.91
N ALA A 5 -6.62 12.55 2.63
CA ALA A 5 -7.12 12.31 1.27
C ALA A 5 -7.96 13.50 0.75
N VAL A 6 -8.74 14.15 1.62
CA VAL A 6 -9.50 15.36 1.25
C VAL A 6 -8.55 16.53 0.97
N GLU A 7 -7.50 16.71 1.77
CA GLU A 7 -6.47 17.73 1.55
C GLU A 7 -5.81 17.58 0.18
N LEU A 8 -5.41 16.36 -0.20
CA LEU A 8 -4.83 16.08 -1.52
C LEU A 8 -5.79 16.45 -2.67
N LEU A 9 -7.09 16.17 -2.51
CA LEU A 9 -8.09 16.53 -3.51
C LEU A 9 -8.25 18.06 -3.62
N LEU A 10 -8.22 18.78 -2.49
CA LEU A 10 -8.26 20.24 -2.48
C LEU A 10 -7.02 20.87 -3.14
N GLU A 11 -5.87 20.21 -3.05
CA GLU A 11 -4.64 20.59 -3.78
C GLU A 11 -4.69 20.23 -5.28
N GLY A 12 -5.75 19.59 -5.75
CA GLY A 12 -5.89 19.12 -7.14
C GLY A 12 -5.07 17.86 -7.46
N ARG A 13 -4.61 17.13 -6.44
CA ARG A 13 -3.78 15.93 -6.59
C ARG A 13 -4.64 14.67 -6.53
N GLY A 14 -4.82 14.02 -7.69
CA GLY A 14 -5.55 12.77 -7.83
C GLY A 14 -4.65 11.58 -8.15
N GLY A 15 -5.20 10.36 -8.11
CA GLY A 15 -4.48 9.14 -8.48
C GLY A 15 -3.49 8.62 -7.43
N LEU A 16 -3.63 9.06 -6.18
CA LEU A 16 -2.79 8.67 -5.05
C LEU A 16 -3.55 7.77 -4.09
N ALA A 17 -2.89 6.73 -3.59
CA ALA A 17 -3.33 5.95 -2.46
C ALA A 17 -2.68 6.50 -1.18
N VAL A 18 -3.49 6.76 -0.16
CA VAL A 18 -3.03 7.13 1.17
C VAL A 18 -2.89 5.88 2.01
N GLY A 19 -1.73 5.69 2.63
CA GLY A 19 -1.39 4.52 3.45
C GLY A 19 -0.65 4.90 4.73
N ILE A 20 -0.24 3.89 5.49
CA ILE A 20 0.65 4.05 6.65
C ILE A 20 1.82 3.08 6.49
N HIS A 21 3.04 3.59 6.56
CA HIS A 21 4.26 2.78 6.66
C HIS A 21 5.03 3.22 7.89
N ASN A 22 5.41 2.26 8.76
CA ASN A 22 6.16 2.54 9.99
C ASN A 22 5.55 3.68 10.82
N GLU A 23 4.22 3.66 10.99
CA GLU A 23 3.44 4.67 11.73
C GLU A 23 3.40 6.08 11.11
N GLU A 24 3.97 6.27 9.92
CA GLU A 24 3.93 7.52 9.18
C GLU A 24 2.91 7.47 8.04
N LEU A 25 2.22 8.59 7.79
CA LEU A 25 1.35 8.74 6.63
C LEU A 25 2.19 8.78 5.37
N VAL A 26 1.81 7.95 4.40
CA VAL A 26 2.48 7.89 3.09
C VAL A 26 1.48 8.01 1.96
N GLU A 27 1.98 8.50 0.83
CA GLU A 27 1.26 8.62 -0.42
C GLU A 27 1.98 7.79 -1.47
N SER A 28 1.24 7.05 -2.27
CA SER A 28 1.82 6.25 -3.36
C SER A 28 0.95 6.37 -4.60
N PRO A 29 1.53 6.53 -5.80
CA PRO A 29 0.75 6.48 -7.03
C PRO A 29 -0.04 5.17 -7.12
N ILE A 30 -1.31 5.24 -7.53
CA ILE A 30 -2.11 4.03 -7.74
C ILE A 30 -1.59 3.28 -8.97
N LEU A 31 -1.37 4.00 -10.07
CA LEU A 31 -0.85 3.47 -11.33
C LEU A 31 0.45 4.16 -11.72
N GLY A 32 1.42 3.37 -12.19
CA GLY A 32 2.73 3.85 -12.63
C GLY A 32 3.72 2.69 -12.66
N THR A 33 5.01 2.99 -12.63
CA THR A 33 6.08 1.99 -12.56
C THR A 33 6.39 1.61 -11.12
N LYS A 34 7.07 0.48 -10.94
CA LYS A 34 7.51 0.03 -9.62
C LYS A 34 8.57 0.97 -9.03
N GLU A 35 9.40 1.55 -9.89
CA GLU A 35 10.48 2.48 -9.55
C GLU A 35 9.93 3.81 -9.03
N GLU A 36 8.77 4.23 -9.52
CA GLU A 36 8.01 5.39 -9.01
C GLU A 36 7.27 5.10 -7.69
N GLY A 37 7.36 3.86 -7.18
CA GLY A 37 6.64 3.43 -5.98
C GLY A 37 5.14 3.27 -6.21
N ALA A 38 4.68 3.07 -7.44
CA ALA A 38 3.27 2.86 -7.73
C ALA A 38 2.80 1.49 -7.23
N LEU A 39 1.55 1.41 -6.77
CA LEU A 39 0.96 0.15 -6.28
C LEU A 39 0.75 -0.86 -7.43
N PHE A 40 0.36 -0.36 -8.59
CA PHE A 40 0.02 -1.15 -9.77
C PHE A 40 0.67 -0.61 -11.04
N SER A 41 0.94 -1.49 -11.99
CA SER A 41 1.30 -1.16 -13.39
C SER A 41 0.24 -1.74 -14.34
N LEU A 42 0.15 -1.20 -15.56
CA LEU A 42 -0.63 -1.81 -16.64
C LEU A 42 0.31 -2.56 -17.60
N ALA A 43 -0.03 -3.81 -17.91
CA ALA A 43 0.63 -4.54 -19.00
C ALA A 43 0.06 -4.10 -20.37
N GLU A 44 0.76 -4.47 -21.45
CA GLU A 44 0.37 -4.12 -22.82
C GLU A 44 -1.02 -4.64 -23.22
N ASP A 45 -1.47 -5.73 -22.60
CA ASP A 45 -2.79 -6.32 -22.80
C ASP A 45 -3.89 -5.67 -21.93
N GLY A 46 -3.54 -4.63 -21.15
CA GLY A 46 -4.43 -3.93 -20.23
C GLY A 46 -4.65 -4.65 -18.89
N SER A 47 -3.95 -5.75 -18.62
CA SER A 47 -4.00 -6.42 -17.32
C SER A 47 -3.27 -5.61 -16.23
N ILE A 48 -3.70 -5.78 -14.98
CA ILE A 48 -3.11 -5.10 -13.82
C ILE A 48 -1.99 -5.98 -13.25
N ILE A 49 -0.80 -5.39 -13.15
CA ILE A 49 0.35 -5.97 -12.47
C ILE A 49 0.46 -5.35 -11.07
N VAL A 50 0.60 -6.18 -10.04
CA VAL A 50 0.76 -5.72 -8.65
C VAL A 50 2.25 -5.52 -8.34
N ASN A 51 2.67 -4.26 -8.22
CA ASN A 51 4.08 -3.91 -7.96
C ASN A 51 4.46 -4.09 -6.48
N MET A 52 3.52 -3.79 -5.59
CA MET A 52 3.70 -3.82 -4.14
C MET A 52 2.64 -4.71 -3.48
N PRO A 53 2.83 -6.05 -3.47
CA PRO A 53 1.90 -6.94 -2.79
C PRO A 53 1.93 -6.73 -1.27
N HIS A 54 0.77 -6.86 -0.63
CA HIS A 54 0.65 -6.76 0.82
C HIS A 54 1.48 -7.84 1.51
N LYS A 55 2.29 -7.45 2.51
CA LYS A 55 3.10 -8.35 3.32
C LYS A 55 2.50 -8.47 4.72
N ALA A 56 1.82 -9.59 4.97
CA ALA A 56 1.30 -9.89 6.30
C ALA A 56 2.42 -10.29 7.27
N ARG A 57 2.22 -10.02 8.56
CA ARG A 57 3.10 -10.45 9.66
C ARG A 57 2.83 -11.92 10.02
N LEU A 58 3.27 -12.84 9.16
CA LEU A 58 3.08 -14.29 9.34
C LEU A 58 3.85 -14.85 10.54
N ASP A 59 4.88 -14.14 11.01
CA ASP A 59 5.61 -14.43 12.23
C ASP A 59 4.72 -14.38 13.48
N PHE A 60 3.65 -13.58 13.48
CA PHE A 60 2.69 -13.54 14.58
C PHE A 60 1.88 -14.84 14.69
N ALA A 61 1.59 -15.49 13.56
CA ALA A 61 0.93 -16.80 13.59
C ALA A 61 1.85 -17.87 14.21
N LYS A 62 3.17 -17.76 14.00
CA LYS A 62 4.17 -18.61 14.66
C LYS A 62 4.24 -18.30 16.15
N LEU A 63 4.40 -17.03 16.51
CA LEU A 63 4.45 -16.57 17.91
C LEU A 63 3.23 -17.05 18.71
N ASN A 64 2.03 -16.96 18.13
CA ASN A 64 0.81 -17.42 18.78
C ASN A 64 0.84 -18.93 19.08
N ARG A 65 1.39 -19.76 18.19
CA ARG A 65 1.56 -21.20 18.45
C ARG A 65 2.55 -21.43 19.58
N ASP A 66 3.64 -20.67 19.62
CA ASP A 66 4.67 -20.80 20.66
C ASP A 66 4.13 -20.39 22.04
N ILE A 67 3.28 -19.35 22.11
CA ILE A 67 2.68 -18.86 23.37
C ILE A 67 1.49 -19.73 23.81
N ALA A 68 0.64 -20.18 22.89
CA ALA A 68 -0.60 -20.89 23.23
C ALA A 68 -0.39 -22.33 23.77
N HIS A 69 0.84 -22.84 23.74
CA HIS A 69 1.22 -24.14 24.31
C HIS A 69 1.94 -24.04 25.66
N LEU A 70 2.02 -22.83 26.25
CA LEU A 70 2.40 -22.58 27.65
C LEU A 70 1.16 -22.62 28.57
#